data_AF-A0A7J2HN99-F1
#
_entry.id   AF-A0A7J2HN99-F1
#
_cell.length_a   1.000
_cell.length_b   1.000
_cell.length_c   1.000
_cell.angle_alpha   90.00
_cell.angle_beta   90.00
_cell.angle_gamma   90.00
#
_symmetry.space_group_name_H-M   'P 1'
#
loop_
_entity.id
_entity.type
_entity.pdbx_description
1 polymer ?
#
loop_
_entity_poly.entity_id
_entity_poly.type
_entity_poly.pdbx_seq_one_letter_code
_entity_poly.pdbx_strand_id
1 'polypeptide(L)' 'MKEIVVISGKGGTGKTSITASFATLAKNAVFADCDVDAPDLHLILKPKIKKTI' A
#
# COMPACT_ATOMS: atom_id res chain seq x y z
N MET A 1 16.11 9.95 -4.00
CA MET A 1 14.96 9.07 -3.72
C MET A 1 13.86 9.92 -3.13
N LYS A 2 12.60 9.75 -3.55
CA LYS A 2 11.45 10.47 -2.96
C LYS A 2 10.57 9.45 -2.24
N GLU A 3 10.08 9.82 -1.06
CA GLU A 3 9.23 8.98 -0.23
C GLU A 3 7.94 9.74 0.08
N ILE A 4 6.83 9.00 0.10
CA ILE A 4 5.52 9.51 0.47
C ILE A 4 4.95 8.57 1.52
N VAL A 5 4.59 9.11 2.67
CA VAL A 5 4.01 8.38 3.79
C VAL A 5 2.56 8.82 3.95
N VAL A 6 1.63 7.85 3.95
CA VAL A 6 0.20 8.08 4.14
C VAL A 6 -0.20 7.62 5.54
N ILE A 7 -0.53 8.57 6.42
CA ILE A 7 -0.93 8.31 7.82
C ILE A 7 -2.29 8.91 8.14
N SER A 8 -2.93 8.41 9.18
CA SER A 8 -4.19 8.95 9.73
C SER A 8 -4.36 8.53 11.18
N GLY A 9 -5.05 9.32 11.99
CA GLY A 9 -5.28 9.03 13.40
C GLY A 9 -6.38 8.00 13.72
N LYS A 10 -7.11 7.45 12.72
CA LYS A 10 -8.20 6.49 12.94
C LYS A 10 -8.26 5.43 11.84
N GLY A 11 -8.81 4.25 12.14
CA GLY A 11 -9.18 3.24 11.14
C GLY A 11 -10.33 3.72 10.23
N GLY A 12 -10.39 3.22 8.99
CA GLY A 12 -11.47 3.53 8.04
C GLY A 12 -11.43 4.92 7.38
N THR A 13 -10.32 5.65 7.50
CA THR A 13 -10.13 7.01 6.96
C THR A 13 -9.69 7.05 5.49
N GLY A 14 -9.55 5.90 4.84
CA GLY A 14 -9.21 5.81 3.42
C GLY A 14 -7.70 5.78 3.09
N LYS A 15 -6.82 5.58 4.08
CA LYS A 15 -5.35 5.46 3.86
C LYS A 15 -5.01 4.46 2.74
N THR A 16 -5.58 3.25 2.81
CA THR A 16 -5.31 2.20 1.82
C THR A 16 -5.83 2.60 0.44
N SER A 17 -7.02 3.20 0.36
CA SER A 17 -7.63 3.63 -0.91
C SER A 17 -6.80 4.70 -1.62
N ILE A 18 -6.28 5.70 -0.88
CA ILE A 18 -5.44 6.73 -1.48
C ILE A 18 -4.07 6.18 -1.89
N THR A 19 -3.46 5.33 -1.06
CA THR A 19 -2.20 4.65 -1.40
C THR A 19 -2.35 3.79 -2.66
N ALA A 20 -3.44 3.03 -2.77
CA ALA A 20 -3.72 2.22 -3.95
C ALA A 20 -3.94 3.09 -5.20
N SER A 21 -4.60 4.25 -5.06
CA SER A 21 -4.77 5.20 -6.16
C SER A 21 -3.41 5.69 -6.68
N PHE A 22 -2.49 6.07 -5.79
CA PHE A 22 -1.11 6.37 -6.19
C PHE A 22 -0.41 5.20 -6.85
N ALA A 23 -0.63 3.97 -6.36
CA ALA A 23 -0.05 2.77 -6.95
C ALA A 23 -0.48 2.54 -8.41
N THR A 24 -1.73 2.87 -8.76
CA THR A 24 -2.19 2.78 -10.15
C THR A 24 -1.53 3.79 -11.09
N LEU A 25 -1.09 4.94 -10.56
CA LEU A 25 -0.46 6.02 -11.33
C LEU A 25 1.06 5.89 -11.39
N ALA A 26 1.67 5.18 -10.45
CA ALA A 26 3.11 5.02 -10.36
C ALA A 26 3.64 4.01 -11.38
N LYS A 27 4.67 4.40 -12.13
CA LYS A 27 5.34 3.51 -13.11
C LYS A 27 6.48 2.68 -12.51
N ASN A 28 7.22 3.25 -11.55
CA ASN A 28 8.37 2.62 -10.92
C ASN A 28 8.41 3.03 -9.45
N ALA A 29 7.71 2.26 -8.62
CA ALA A 29 7.59 2.52 -7.20
C ALA A 29 7.54 1.21 -6.41
N VAL A 30 8.00 1.30 -5.16
CA VAL A 30 7.85 0.26 -4.16
C VAL A 30 6.72 0.68 -3.22
N PHE A 31 5.83 -0.25 -2.91
CA PHE A 31 4.73 -0.05 -1.97
C PHE A 31 4.96 -0.94 -0.77
N ALA A 32 4.73 -0.37 0.41
CA ALA A 32 4.70 -1.08 1.67
C ALA A 32 3.37 -0.79 2.35
N ASP A 33 2.67 -1.84 2.74
CA ASP A 33 1.53 -1.73 3.64
C ASP A 33 2.05 -1.92 5.07
N CYS A 34 2.07 -0.83 5.84
CA CYS A 34 2.62 -0.80 7.18
C CYS A 34 1.52 -0.88 8.26
N ASP A 35 0.29 -1.25 7.89
CA ASP A 35 -0.75 -1.56 8.87
C ASP A 35 -0.43 -2.92 9.53
N VAL A 36 -0.29 -2.90 10.87
CA VAL A 36 0.09 -4.08 11.65
C VAL A 36 -1.09 -5.03 11.86
N ASP A 37 -2.31 -4.48 11.93
CA ASP A 37 -3.50 -5.23 12.31
C ASP A 37 -4.23 -5.80 11.08
N ALA A 38 -4.36 -4.99 10.03
CA ALA A 38 -5.15 -5.33 8.83
C ALA A 38 -4.56 -4.74 7.54
N PRO A 39 -3.47 -5.32 7.00
CA PRO A 39 -2.90 -4.88 5.73
C PRO A 39 -3.82 -5.26 4.55
N ASP A 40 -4.34 -4.25 3.86
CA ASP A 40 -5.41 -4.39 2.86
C ASP A 40 -4.96 -4.08 1.42
N LEU A 41 -3.76 -3.53 1.22
CA LEU A 41 -3.29 -3.11 -0.10
C LEU A 41 -3.25 -4.26 -1.12
N HIS A 42 -3.00 -5.48 -0.63
CA HIS A 42 -2.96 -6.70 -1.44
C HIS A 42 -4.32 -7.03 -2.10
N LEU A 43 -5.44 -6.60 -1.51
CA LEU A 43 -6.79 -6.79 -2.06
C LEU A 43 -6.96 -6.02 -3.38
N ILE A 44 -6.30 -4.88 -3.50
CA ILE A 44 -6.38 -4.01 -4.69
C ILE A 44 -5.28 -4.35 -5.68
N LEU A 45 -4.03 -4.48 -5.21
CA LEU A 45 -2.87 -4.65 -6.10
C LEU A 45 -2.70 -6.07 -6.64
N LYS A 46 -3.36 -7.07 -6.03
CA LYS A 46 -3.28 -8.50 -6.42
C LYS A 46 -1.84 -8.96 -6.71
N PRO A 47 -0.90 -8.78 -5.76
CA PRO A 47 0.50 -9.06 -6.00
C PRO A 47 0.75 -10.55 -6.26
N LYS A 48 1.74 -10.85 -7.10
CA LYS A 48 2.26 -12.22 -7.22
C LYS A 48 3.18 -12.50 -6.04
N ILE A 49 2.80 -13.44 -5.18
CA ILE A 49 3.62 -13.87 -4.05
C ILE A 49 4.87 -14.58 -4.58
N LYS A 50 6.04 -14.03 -4.23
CA LYS A 50 7.33 -14.69 -4.48
C LYS A 50 7.74 -15.42 -3.20
N LYS A 51 8.03 -16.71 -3.31
CA LYS A 51 8.66 -17.49 -2.23
C LYS A 51 10.16 -17.55 -2.49
N THR A 52 10.94 -17.34 -1.45
CA THR A 52 12.37 -17.60 -1.44
C THR A 52 12.61 -18.99 -0.84
N ILE A 53 13.62 -19.69 -1.37
CA ILE A 53 14.06 -21.01 -0.89
C ILE A 53 14.93 -20.80 0.36
#